data_AF-A0A067BWI5-F1
#
_entry.id   AF-A0A067BWI5-F1
#
_cell.length_a   1.000
_cell.length_b   1.000
_cell.length_c   1.000
_cell.angle_alpha   90.00
_cell.angle_beta   90.00
_cell.angle_gamma   90.00
#
_symmetry.space_group_name_H-M   'P 1'
#
loop_
_entity.id
_entity.type
_entity.pdbx_description
1 polymer ?
#
loop_
_entity_poly.entity_id
_entity_poly.type
_entity_poly.pdbx_seq_one_letter_code
_entity_poly.pdbx_strand_id
1 'polypeptide(L)'
;MNIRSVLAVASAMATSVAAGLCNAVQPVSYSEATKNAAFIPAINELKKHAVGSWYSDRAHGDQIDALMSQCGNDIPVIVIYGLPNKDCGDGGYSNGGSNKDAAAYASWIQSLVDRVGQKEVIYVVEPDAIGLISGNACAVANNYEANLKVAIQKISTNAKAHIYVDVAAWSTQKTAVDALNRLKSAGRINGIAVDTSNYHGTNEMVSLCQSYSSATGGLHCVIDTSRNSNGSPQNEWCNAKSAGIGAPPTDQTGNSIVDYYLWLKVPGESDGQCTDSGRTSDAMKGPAAGQFYPEGFQSLWDKGFFVKSGQPAIGAPQPQPSPQPSPSPSPSPQPSPQPSPASSPAPSPSPSPAPSPSPSSQYPTPAPSPSPSPAPWTEGPSPSPSSTNAPSPGPWTDAPMTTSVAPSPGPWTDAPVQAEASSVTTAPSVTPCTMTPCPSADGSSTPCPGMTTPTPSIRSGTTTLAPAVTANVRSGADEASGSGIFGYIMAGVVAVAGVVAVVLIVRVVRRRISDNKRMDYDGRPSQEIVVFTPGGDRIL
;
A
#
# COMPACT_ATOMS: atom_id res chain seq x y z
N MET A 1 -58.02 22.01 -0.15
CA MET A 1 -56.55 22.11 -0.30
C MET A 1 -55.94 21.11 0.67
N ASN A 2 -55.60 19.89 0.20
CA ASN A 2 -55.23 18.78 1.08
C ASN A 2 -53.71 18.62 1.18
N ILE A 3 -53.25 18.43 2.41
CA ILE A 3 -51.86 18.16 2.77
C ILE A 3 -51.50 16.73 2.32
N ARG A 4 -50.66 16.60 1.29
CA ARG A 4 -49.77 15.45 0.99
C ARG A 4 -48.97 15.73 -0.28
N SER A 5 -47.66 15.44 -0.24
CA SER A 5 -46.63 15.56 -1.29
C SER A 5 -45.64 16.73 -1.14
N VAL A 6 -44.81 16.67 -0.10
CA VAL A 6 -43.43 17.18 -0.18
C VAL A 6 -42.52 15.95 -0.18
N LEU A 7 -42.25 15.40 -1.35
CA LEU A 7 -41.34 14.27 -1.50
C LEU A 7 -39.91 14.82 -1.47
N ALA A 8 -39.27 14.74 -0.31
CA ALA A 8 -37.88 15.15 -0.16
C ALA A 8 -36.99 14.19 -0.96
N VAL A 9 -36.54 14.62 -2.14
CA VAL A 9 -35.42 13.98 -2.84
C VAL A 9 -34.15 14.36 -2.08
N ALA A 10 -33.90 13.63 -0.99
CA ALA A 10 -32.62 13.65 -0.30
C ALA A 10 -31.60 12.95 -1.20
N SER A 11 -31.08 13.68 -2.18
CA SER A 11 -29.85 13.29 -2.88
C SER A 11 -28.75 13.19 -1.85
N ALA A 12 -28.48 11.96 -1.40
CA ALA A 12 -27.33 11.66 -0.59
C ALA A 12 -26.08 12.00 -1.40
N MET A 13 -25.58 13.23 -1.23
CA MET A 13 -24.19 13.53 -1.52
C MET A 13 -23.37 12.70 -0.55
N ALA A 14 -23.07 11.47 -0.96
CA ALA A 14 -21.99 10.70 -0.40
C ALA A 14 -20.73 11.55 -0.61
N THR A 15 -20.39 12.34 0.41
CA THR A 15 -19.08 12.96 0.53
C THR A 15 -18.10 11.80 0.48
N SER A 16 -17.45 11.62 -0.67
CA SER A 16 -16.38 10.65 -0.82
C SER A 16 -15.26 11.10 0.10
N VAL A 17 -15.28 10.59 1.34
CA VAL A 17 -14.16 10.70 2.27
C VAL A 17 -12.96 10.18 1.48
N ALA A 18 -11.92 11.00 1.35
CA ALA A 18 -10.72 10.58 0.65
C ALA A 18 -10.18 9.33 1.35
N ALA A 19 -9.85 8.30 0.58
CA ALA A 19 -9.32 7.05 1.11
C ALA A 19 -8.07 7.35 1.94
N GLY A 20 -8.05 6.91 3.19
CA GLY A 20 -6.89 7.02 4.06
C GLY A 20 -5.88 5.91 3.79
N LEU A 21 -4.75 5.93 4.50
CA LEU A 21 -3.89 4.75 4.63
C LEU A 21 -4.56 3.75 5.57
N CYS A 22 -4.67 2.49 5.16
CA CYS A 22 -5.39 1.48 5.93
C CYS A 22 -4.65 1.10 7.22
N ASN A 23 -5.35 1.20 8.36
CA ASN A 23 -4.91 0.76 9.68
C ASN A 23 -5.76 -0.39 10.25
N ALA A 24 -6.67 -0.98 9.46
CA ALA A 24 -7.63 -1.97 9.96
C ALA A 24 -6.95 -3.29 10.40
N VAL A 25 -5.90 -3.70 9.69
CA VAL A 25 -5.09 -4.88 10.01
C VAL A 25 -3.86 -4.45 10.79
N GLN A 26 -3.60 -5.13 11.90
CA GLN A 26 -2.53 -4.79 12.85
C GLN A 26 -1.36 -5.79 12.76
N PRO A 27 -0.12 -5.32 13.00
CA PRO A 27 1.04 -6.20 13.12
C PRO A 27 0.82 -7.31 14.14
N VAL A 28 1.15 -8.55 13.78
CA VAL A 28 0.93 -9.74 14.64
C VAL A 28 1.67 -9.59 15.98
N SER A 29 2.87 -9.00 15.96
CA SER A 29 3.72 -8.69 17.12
C SER A 29 3.06 -7.79 18.17
N TYR A 30 2.08 -6.95 17.81
CA TYR A 30 1.36 -6.11 18.78
C TYR A 30 0.48 -6.94 19.73
N SER A 31 0.13 -8.18 19.39
CA SER A 31 -0.58 -9.08 20.31
C SER A 31 0.32 -9.51 21.49
N GLU A 32 1.60 -9.79 21.21
CA GLU A 32 2.62 -10.05 22.23
C GLU A 32 2.88 -8.80 23.08
N ALA A 33 2.97 -7.62 22.45
CA ALA A 33 3.13 -6.35 23.15
C ALA A 33 2.06 -6.11 24.22
N THR A 34 0.79 -6.38 23.90
CA THR A 34 -0.33 -6.19 24.83
C THR A 34 -0.37 -7.14 26.02
N LYS A 35 0.51 -8.14 26.10
CA LYS A 35 0.70 -8.95 27.32
C LYS A 35 1.33 -8.14 28.47
N ASN A 36 2.06 -7.07 28.15
CA ASN A 36 2.53 -6.10 29.14
C ASN A 36 1.53 -4.95 29.27
N ALA A 37 0.88 -4.83 30.42
CA ALA A 37 -0.10 -3.78 30.69
C ALA A 37 0.46 -2.36 30.52
N ALA A 38 1.75 -2.14 30.80
CA ALA A 38 2.39 -0.83 30.64
C ALA A 38 2.50 -0.38 29.17
N PHE A 39 2.47 -1.31 28.21
CA PHE A 39 2.55 -1.01 26.78
C PHE A 39 1.16 -0.77 26.15
N ILE A 40 0.06 -1.16 26.81
CA ILE A 40 -1.29 -1.07 26.24
C ILE A 40 -1.65 0.36 25.77
N PRO A 41 -1.39 1.45 26.52
CA PRO A 41 -1.70 2.80 26.04
C PRO A 41 -0.92 3.17 24.77
N ALA A 42 0.38 2.90 24.73
CA ALA A 42 1.25 3.17 23.60
C ALA A 42 0.84 2.36 22.36
N ILE A 43 0.61 1.05 22.51
CA ILE A 43 0.16 0.17 21.43
C ILE A 43 -1.23 0.58 20.91
N ASN A 44 -2.14 1.04 21.79
CA ASN A 44 -3.44 1.55 21.36
C ASN A 44 -3.34 2.89 20.62
N GLU A 45 -2.31 3.70 20.85
CA GLU A 45 -2.01 4.87 20.01
C GLU A 45 -1.49 4.42 18.64
N LEU A 46 -0.49 3.53 18.59
CA LEU A 46 0.08 3.05 17.33
C LEU A 46 -0.95 2.34 16.44
N LYS A 47 -1.91 1.62 17.03
CA LYS A 47 -3.03 0.98 16.32
C LYS A 47 -3.91 1.96 15.53
N LYS A 48 -3.88 3.26 15.82
CA LYS A 48 -4.60 4.29 15.04
C LYS A 48 -3.94 4.60 13.71
N HIS A 49 -2.72 4.13 13.48
CA HIS A 49 -1.90 4.46 12.32
C HIS A 49 -1.66 3.24 11.43
N ALA A 50 -1.50 3.48 10.13
CA ALA A 50 -1.20 2.42 9.17
C ALA A 50 0.21 1.86 9.40
N VAL A 51 0.37 0.54 9.26
CA VAL A 51 1.69 -0.10 9.26
C VAL A 51 1.78 -0.98 8.01
N GLY A 52 2.92 -0.92 7.32
CA GLY A 52 3.20 -1.73 6.14
C GLY A 52 3.04 -3.22 6.47
N SER A 53 2.17 -3.89 5.72
CA SER A 53 1.98 -5.33 5.87
C SER A 53 3.01 -6.06 5.02
N TRP A 54 3.88 -6.82 5.67
CA TRP A 54 4.96 -7.56 5.00
C TRP A 54 4.40 -8.83 4.35
N TYR A 55 4.22 -8.77 3.03
CA TYR A 55 4.07 -9.96 2.22
C TYR A 55 5.46 -10.58 2.06
N SER A 56 5.77 -11.58 2.87
CA SER A 56 7.06 -12.27 2.86
C SER A 56 6.88 -13.77 2.64
N ASP A 57 7.87 -14.39 2.01
CA ASP A 57 7.92 -15.83 1.76
C ASP A 57 8.43 -16.64 2.98
N ARG A 58 8.61 -15.96 4.11
CA ARG A 58 8.92 -16.51 5.43
C ARG A 58 7.66 -17.03 6.13
N ALA A 59 7.83 -17.90 7.13
CA ALA A 59 6.72 -18.54 7.85
C ALA A 59 5.96 -17.61 8.84
N HIS A 60 5.95 -16.30 8.60
CA HIS A 60 5.23 -15.31 9.40
C HIS A 60 3.93 -14.94 8.67
N GLY A 61 2.81 -14.95 9.40
CA GLY A 61 1.47 -15.00 8.81
C GLY A 61 1.18 -13.91 7.78
N ASP A 62 0.98 -14.33 6.53
CA ASP A 62 0.45 -13.52 5.43
C ASP A 62 -0.91 -12.91 5.81
N GLN A 63 -1.02 -11.57 5.75
CA GLN A 63 -2.22 -10.83 6.10
C GLN A 63 -2.99 -10.24 4.89
N ILE A 64 -2.65 -10.60 3.65
CA ILE A 64 -3.20 -9.93 2.46
C ILE A 64 -4.72 -10.09 2.34
N ASP A 65 -5.28 -11.28 2.59
CA ASP A 65 -6.75 -11.46 2.54
C ASP A 65 -7.47 -10.66 3.64
N ALA A 66 -6.83 -10.48 4.80
CA ALA A 66 -7.33 -9.62 5.86
C ALA A 66 -7.31 -8.15 5.43
N LEU A 67 -6.26 -7.67 4.76
CA LEU A 67 -6.20 -6.31 4.21
C LEU A 67 -7.29 -6.09 3.16
N MET A 68 -7.43 -7.02 2.21
CA MET A 68 -8.41 -6.86 1.12
C MET A 68 -9.85 -6.86 1.64
N SER A 69 -10.14 -7.61 2.70
CA SER A 69 -11.47 -7.67 3.32
C SER A 69 -11.75 -6.54 4.32
N GLN A 70 -10.75 -6.06 5.07
CA GLN A 70 -10.96 -5.10 6.17
C GLN A 70 -10.68 -3.64 5.81
N CYS A 71 -9.82 -3.37 4.82
CA CYS A 71 -9.46 -1.99 4.47
C CYS A 71 -10.57 -1.20 3.75
N GLY A 72 -11.69 -1.82 3.35
CA GLY A 72 -12.78 -1.13 2.65
C GLY A 72 -12.28 -0.34 1.43
N ASN A 73 -12.44 0.99 1.45
CA ASN A 73 -11.91 1.90 0.42
C ASN A 73 -10.49 2.44 0.72
N ASP A 74 -10.00 2.32 1.96
CA ASP A 74 -8.67 2.79 2.36
C ASP A 74 -7.55 2.00 1.67
N ILE A 75 -6.40 2.65 1.51
CA ILE A 75 -5.25 2.19 0.73
C ILE A 75 -4.33 1.35 1.62
N PRO A 76 -4.24 0.02 1.44
CA PRO A 76 -3.27 -0.82 2.12
C PRO A 76 -1.85 -0.54 1.59
N VAL A 77 -0.89 -0.60 2.52
CA VAL A 77 0.54 -0.56 2.22
C VAL A 77 1.08 -1.99 2.35
N ILE A 78 1.63 -2.52 1.27
CA ILE A 78 2.18 -3.88 1.20
C ILE A 78 3.67 -3.79 0.92
N VAL A 79 4.48 -4.31 1.83
CA VAL A 79 5.92 -4.48 1.64
C VAL A 79 6.14 -5.87 1.06
N ILE A 80 6.61 -5.95 -0.18
CA ILE A 80 6.94 -7.21 -0.87
C ILE A 80 8.37 -7.59 -0.47
N TYR A 81 8.55 -8.74 0.19
CA TYR A 81 9.86 -9.17 0.67
C TYR A 81 10.04 -10.70 0.59
N GLY A 82 10.23 -11.19 -0.63
CA GLY A 82 10.29 -12.61 -0.96
C GLY A 82 11.31 -12.99 -2.02
N LEU A 83 12.28 -12.13 -2.36
CA LEU A 83 13.37 -12.48 -3.28
C LEU A 83 14.07 -13.80 -2.86
N PRO A 84 14.35 -14.71 -3.82
CA PRO A 84 15.18 -15.88 -3.57
C PRO A 84 16.58 -15.46 -3.12
N ASN A 85 17.04 -16.01 -1.99
CA ASN A 85 18.29 -15.60 -1.34
C ASN A 85 18.37 -14.07 -1.14
N LYS A 86 17.25 -13.42 -0.75
CA LYS A 86 17.26 -12.04 -0.22
C LYS A 86 18.28 -11.89 0.91
N ASP A 87 18.72 -10.68 1.22
CA ASP A 87 19.72 -10.42 2.27
C ASP A 87 20.97 -11.33 2.12
N CYS A 88 21.49 -11.44 0.88
CA CYS A 88 22.68 -12.24 0.60
C CYS A 88 24.00 -11.55 1.00
N GLY A 89 23.93 -10.32 1.51
CA GLY A 89 25.09 -9.45 1.73
C GLY A 89 25.19 -8.79 3.11
N ASP A 90 24.09 -8.59 3.84
CA ASP A 90 24.03 -7.67 4.98
C ASP A 90 23.68 -8.38 6.30
N GLY A 91 24.59 -9.24 6.74
CA GLY A 91 24.48 -9.96 8.02
C GLY A 91 23.57 -11.20 7.97
N GLY A 92 22.69 -11.33 6.98
CA GLY A 92 22.01 -12.58 6.64
C GLY A 92 20.90 -13.01 7.61
N TYR A 93 20.51 -12.17 8.58
CA TYR A 93 19.40 -12.46 9.51
C TYR A 93 18.06 -12.64 8.77
N SER A 94 17.92 -12.03 7.60
CA SER A 94 16.70 -12.01 6.79
C SER A 94 16.72 -12.92 5.55
N ASN A 95 17.77 -13.74 5.36
CA ASN A 95 17.96 -14.53 4.13
C ASN A 95 16.99 -15.70 3.89
N GLY A 96 16.54 -16.40 4.94
CA GLY A 96 15.63 -17.54 4.83
C GLY A 96 14.28 -17.21 4.17
N GLY A 97 13.66 -18.19 3.51
CA GLY A 97 12.40 -18.04 2.78
C GLY A 97 11.98 -19.32 2.04
N SER A 98 10.73 -19.39 1.57
CA SER A 98 10.19 -20.50 0.77
C SER A 98 10.49 -20.39 -0.73
N ASN A 99 10.68 -19.18 -1.27
CA ASN A 99 11.02 -18.96 -2.68
C ASN A 99 12.47 -19.39 -2.95
N LYS A 100 12.65 -20.46 -3.73
CA LYS A 100 13.97 -21.05 -4.01
C LYS A 100 14.61 -20.56 -5.30
N ASP A 101 13.82 -20.05 -6.22
CA ASP A 101 14.24 -19.60 -7.54
C ASP A 101 13.29 -18.54 -8.13
N ALA A 102 13.64 -18.03 -9.31
CA ALA A 102 12.88 -17.02 -10.03
C ALA A 102 11.45 -17.46 -10.42
N ALA A 103 11.21 -18.75 -10.67
CA ALA A 103 9.89 -19.25 -11.05
C ALA A 103 8.96 -19.37 -9.83
N ALA A 104 9.50 -19.81 -8.69
CA ALA A 104 8.81 -19.77 -7.40
C ALA A 104 8.41 -18.33 -7.04
N TYR A 105 9.38 -17.40 -7.10
CA TYR A 105 9.13 -15.97 -6.84
C TYR A 105 8.09 -15.36 -7.80
N ALA A 106 8.19 -15.63 -9.10
CA ALA A 106 7.23 -15.13 -10.10
C ALA A 106 5.80 -15.65 -9.88
N SER A 107 5.66 -16.88 -9.37
CA SER A 107 4.38 -17.51 -9.03
C SER A 107 3.81 -16.95 -7.73
N TRP A 108 4.67 -16.73 -6.74
CA TRP A 108 4.32 -16.10 -5.47
C TRP A 108 3.86 -14.64 -5.64
N ILE A 109 4.53 -13.84 -6.47
CA ILE A 109 4.04 -12.50 -6.85
C ILE A 109 2.71 -12.57 -7.63
N GLN A 110 2.47 -13.61 -8.43
CA GLN A 110 1.18 -13.76 -9.11
C GLN A 110 0.04 -13.94 -8.10
N SER A 111 0.24 -14.75 -7.05
CA SER A 111 -0.72 -14.92 -5.95
C SER A 111 -1.09 -13.60 -5.28
N LEU A 112 -0.10 -12.71 -5.05
CA LEU A 112 -0.36 -11.35 -4.55
C LEU A 112 -1.23 -10.53 -5.51
N VAL A 113 -0.90 -10.52 -6.81
CA VAL A 113 -1.66 -9.79 -7.83
C VAL A 113 -3.10 -10.30 -7.93
N ASP A 114 -3.30 -11.62 -7.88
CA ASP A 114 -4.62 -12.23 -7.98
C ASP A 114 -5.50 -11.90 -6.76
N ARG A 115 -4.90 -11.84 -5.56
CA ARG A 115 -5.61 -11.51 -4.30
C ARG A 115 -5.92 -10.02 -4.17
N VAL A 116 -5.01 -9.13 -4.60
CA VAL A 116 -5.22 -7.67 -4.54
C VAL A 116 -6.11 -7.17 -5.69
N GLY A 117 -6.05 -7.84 -6.84
CA GLY A 117 -6.85 -7.51 -8.03
C GLY A 117 -6.67 -6.06 -8.48
N GLN A 118 -7.76 -5.30 -8.48
CA GLN A 118 -7.82 -3.91 -8.94
C GLN A 118 -8.17 -2.92 -7.81
N LYS A 119 -7.85 -3.27 -6.55
CA LYS A 119 -7.91 -2.34 -5.41
C LYS A 119 -6.77 -1.32 -5.50
N GLU A 120 -7.00 -0.08 -5.09
CA GLU A 120 -5.91 0.89 -4.91
C GLU A 120 -5.02 0.46 -3.74
N VAL A 121 -3.70 0.49 -3.95
CA VAL A 121 -2.71 -0.16 -3.08
C VAL A 121 -1.37 0.56 -3.23
N ILE A 122 -0.58 0.63 -2.15
CA ILE A 122 0.82 1.04 -2.21
C ILE A 122 1.69 -0.21 -2.07
N TYR A 123 2.57 -0.44 -3.03
CA TYR A 123 3.60 -1.48 -2.97
C TYR A 123 4.96 -0.85 -2.71
N VAL A 124 5.64 -1.32 -1.67
CA VAL A 124 7.09 -1.15 -1.51
C VAL A 124 7.76 -2.45 -1.94
N VAL A 125 8.63 -2.38 -2.93
CA VAL A 125 9.19 -3.56 -3.61
C VAL A 125 10.59 -3.87 -3.09
N GLU A 126 10.71 -5.01 -2.41
CA GLU A 126 11.95 -5.71 -2.03
C GLU A 126 13.00 -4.78 -1.38
N PRO A 127 12.81 -4.41 -0.10
CA PRO A 127 13.81 -3.74 0.72
C PRO A 127 15.23 -4.30 0.55
N ASP A 128 16.21 -3.41 0.56
CA ASP A 128 17.64 -3.67 0.36
C ASP A 128 18.07 -4.15 -1.04
N ALA A 129 17.14 -4.58 -1.91
CA ALA A 129 17.50 -5.23 -3.17
C ALA A 129 18.30 -4.34 -4.13
N ILE A 130 17.93 -3.06 -4.27
CA ILE A 130 18.70 -2.10 -5.08
C ILE A 130 20.00 -1.69 -4.39
N GLY A 131 20.02 -1.60 -3.05
CA GLY A 131 21.24 -1.39 -2.27
C GLY A 131 22.28 -2.47 -2.59
N LEU A 132 21.87 -3.74 -2.49
CA LEU A 132 22.69 -4.89 -2.83
C LEU A 132 23.07 -4.92 -4.32
N ILE A 133 22.17 -4.58 -5.26
CA ILE A 133 22.52 -4.41 -6.69
C ILE A 133 23.58 -3.30 -6.88
N SER A 134 23.56 -2.24 -6.06
CA SER A 134 24.42 -1.07 -6.24
C SER A 134 25.89 -1.31 -5.88
N GLY A 135 26.18 -2.32 -5.04
CA GLY A 135 27.52 -2.53 -4.48
C GLY A 135 27.90 -3.97 -4.09
N ASN A 136 27.03 -4.98 -4.24
CA ASN A 136 27.30 -6.36 -3.82
C ASN A 136 27.11 -7.38 -4.95
N ALA A 137 28.15 -8.17 -5.22
CA ALA A 137 28.12 -9.22 -6.26
C ALA A 137 27.07 -10.31 -6.02
N CYS A 138 26.61 -10.50 -4.76
CA CYS A 138 25.61 -11.50 -4.43
C CYS A 138 24.24 -11.22 -5.09
N ALA A 139 23.87 -9.96 -5.30
CA ALA A 139 22.62 -9.60 -5.99
C ALA A 139 22.63 -9.98 -7.47
N VAL A 140 23.81 -9.91 -8.11
CA VAL A 140 24.01 -10.36 -9.50
C VAL A 140 23.93 -11.88 -9.55
N ALA A 141 24.62 -12.59 -8.65
CA ALA A 141 24.59 -14.06 -8.57
C ALA A 141 23.18 -14.62 -8.33
N ASN A 142 22.32 -13.88 -7.60
CA ASN A 142 20.93 -14.25 -7.30
C ASN A 142 19.90 -13.61 -8.24
N ASN A 143 20.33 -13.01 -9.37
CA ASN A 143 19.47 -12.43 -10.40
C ASN A 143 18.43 -11.40 -9.90
N TYR A 144 18.78 -10.59 -8.89
CA TYR A 144 17.83 -9.64 -8.27
C TYR A 144 17.18 -8.70 -9.30
N GLU A 145 17.95 -8.09 -10.21
CA GLU A 145 17.36 -7.18 -11.22
C GLU A 145 16.33 -7.89 -12.13
N ALA A 146 16.58 -9.14 -12.51
CA ALA A 146 15.64 -9.90 -13.34
C ALA A 146 14.35 -10.22 -12.58
N ASN A 147 14.47 -10.64 -11.31
CA ASN A 147 13.34 -10.88 -10.43
C ASN A 147 12.52 -9.60 -10.17
N LEU A 148 13.19 -8.46 -9.91
CA LEU A 148 12.54 -7.16 -9.75
C LEU A 148 11.75 -6.76 -11.01
N LYS A 149 12.29 -6.97 -12.21
CA LYS A 149 11.55 -6.75 -13.48
C LYS A 149 10.27 -7.58 -13.55
N VAL A 150 10.34 -8.87 -13.21
CA VAL A 150 9.16 -9.76 -13.19
C VAL A 150 8.12 -9.28 -12.17
N ALA A 151 8.55 -8.86 -10.98
CA ALA A 151 7.64 -8.35 -9.96
C ALA A 151 6.94 -7.07 -10.42
N ILE A 152 7.71 -6.08 -10.92
CA ILE A 152 7.19 -4.79 -11.41
C ILE A 152 6.24 -4.99 -12.59
N GLN A 153 6.59 -5.88 -13.54
CA GLN A 153 5.72 -6.24 -14.66
C GLN A 153 4.36 -6.79 -14.19
N LYS A 154 4.36 -7.65 -13.17
CA LYS A 154 3.14 -8.26 -12.61
C LYS A 154 2.29 -7.26 -11.84
N ILE A 155 2.86 -6.56 -10.85
CA ILE A 155 2.11 -5.67 -9.95
C ILE A 155 1.61 -4.40 -10.67
N SER A 156 2.29 -3.95 -11.73
CA SER A 156 1.86 -2.77 -12.51
C SER A 156 0.67 -3.02 -13.45
N THR A 157 0.20 -4.27 -13.59
CA THR A 157 -1.06 -4.59 -14.29
C THR A 157 -2.29 -4.05 -13.56
N ASN A 158 -2.19 -3.81 -12.25
CA ASN A 158 -3.16 -3.00 -11.51
C ASN A 158 -2.90 -1.51 -11.78
N ALA A 159 -3.80 -0.88 -12.53
CA ALA A 159 -3.68 0.53 -12.90
C ALA A 159 -3.76 1.51 -11.71
N LYS A 160 -4.23 1.06 -10.54
CA LYS A 160 -4.34 1.85 -9.29
C LYS A 160 -3.23 1.55 -8.28
N ALA A 161 -2.31 0.64 -8.58
CA ALA A 161 -1.19 0.35 -7.67
C ALA A 161 -0.16 1.48 -7.72
N HIS A 162 0.23 2.05 -6.57
CA HIS A 162 1.35 2.98 -6.45
C HIS A 162 2.61 2.17 -6.11
N ILE A 163 3.62 2.21 -6.97
CA ILE A 163 4.77 1.29 -6.91
C ILE A 163 6.05 2.06 -6.58
N TYR A 164 6.63 1.76 -5.43
CA TYR A 164 7.89 2.33 -4.96
C TYR A 164 8.93 1.22 -4.84
N VAL A 165 10.03 1.33 -5.57
CA VAL A 165 11.13 0.36 -5.47
C VAL A 165 12.06 0.83 -4.36
N ASP A 166 12.35 -0.04 -3.38
CA ASP A 166 13.28 0.33 -2.31
C ASP A 166 14.69 0.51 -2.87
N VAL A 167 15.37 1.59 -2.50
CA VAL A 167 16.75 1.87 -2.94
C VAL A 167 17.81 1.58 -1.88
N ALA A 168 17.43 1.37 -0.62
CA ALA A 168 18.26 1.51 0.58
C ALA A 168 19.00 2.87 0.70
N ALA A 169 19.04 3.43 1.91
CA ALA A 169 19.70 4.72 2.16
C ALA A 169 21.23 4.69 1.91
N TRP A 170 21.85 3.51 2.03
CA TRP A 170 23.29 3.28 1.88
C TRP A 170 23.75 2.97 0.45
N SER A 171 22.84 2.97 -0.53
CA SER A 171 23.13 2.60 -1.92
C SER A 171 24.11 3.55 -2.64
N THR A 172 24.92 2.98 -3.55
CA THR A 172 25.71 3.81 -4.47
C THR A 172 24.77 4.44 -5.50
N GLN A 173 24.45 5.71 -5.30
CA GLN A 173 23.36 6.40 -6.01
C GLN A 173 23.41 6.24 -7.54
N LYS A 174 24.59 6.38 -8.18
CA LYS A 174 24.70 6.22 -9.63
C LYS A 174 24.23 4.83 -10.09
N THR A 175 24.72 3.78 -9.46
CA THR A 175 24.38 2.39 -9.81
C THR A 175 22.91 2.09 -9.53
N ALA A 176 22.36 2.63 -8.44
CA ALA A 176 20.94 2.53 -8.12
C ALA A 176 20.06 3.25 -9.15
N VAL A 177 20.40 4.47 -9.58
CA VAL A 177 19.73 5.20 -10.66
C VAL A 177 19.79 4.42 -11.98
N ASP A 178 20.96 3.86 -12.33
CA ASP A 178 21.12 3.05 -13.53
C ASP A 178 20.22 1.79 -13.46
N ALA A 179 20.09 1.15 -12.29
CA ALA A 179 19.20 0.02 -12.08
C ALA A 179 17.71 0.42 -12.19
N LEU A 180 17.27 1.48 -11.51
CA LEU A 180 15.91 2.01 -11.59
C LEU A 180 15.52 2.34 -13.04
N ASN A 181 16.42 2.95 -13.81
CA ASN A 181 16.19 3.26 -15.22
C ASN A 181 16.04 1.99 -16.08
N ARG A 182 16.74 0.89 -15.76
CA ARG A 182 16.49 -0.42 -16.39
C ARG A 182 15.17 -1.06 -15.93
N LEU A 183 14.76 -0.88 -14.67
CA LEU A 183 13.51 -1.45 -14.14
C LEU A 183 12.26 -0.81 -14.76
N LYS A 184 12.28 0.50 -15.07
CA LYS A 184 11.18 1.20 -15.78
C LYS A 184 10.77 0.58 -17.12
N SER A 185 11.66 -0.20 -17.75
CA SER A 185 11.34 -0.92 -18.99
C SER A 185 10.38 -2.10 -18.78
N ALA A 186 10.26 -2.62 -17.56
CA ALA A 186 9.42 -3.76 -17.23
C ALA A 186 7.98 -3.39 -16.81
N GLY A 187 7.75 -2.15 -16.38
CA GLY A 187 6.44 -1.69 -15.94
C GLY A 187 6.48 -0.31 -15.27
N ARG A 188 5.30 0.18 -14.89
CA ARG A 188 5.13 1.48 -14.25
C ARG A 188 5.72 1.47 -12.83
N ILE A 189 6.54 2.47 -12.53
CA ILE A 189 7.09 2.76 -11.21
C ILE A 189 6.70 4.21 -10.88
N ASN A 190 6.12 4.45 -9.71
CA ASN A 190 5.76 5.79 -9.24
C ASN A 190 6.98 6.49 -8.62
N GLY A 191 7.76 5.74 -7.85
CA GLY A 191 8.85 6.32 -7.07
C GLY A 191 9.84 5.31 -6.51
N ILE A 192 10.58 5.77 -5.51
CA ILE A 192 11.46 4.96 -4.69
C ILE A 192 10.97 4.92 -3.24
N ALA A 193 11.36 3.89 -2.48
CA ALA A 193 11.28 3.90 -1.02
C ALA A 193 12.68 4.10 -0.43
N VAL A 194 12.78 4.88 0.64
CA VAL A 194 14.01 5.15 1.40
C VAL A 194 13.77 4.97 2.90
N ASP A 195 14.87 4.77 3.64
CA ASP A 195 14.91 4.60 5.10
C ASP A 195 14.20 3.35 5.65
N THR A 196 13.74 2.43 4.79
CA THR A 196 13.03 1.21 5.19
C THR A 196 13.80 0.43 6.26
N SER A 197 13.20 0.24 7.43
CA SER A 197 13.84 -0.38 8.60
C SER A 197 15.10 0.31 9.13
N ASN A 198 15.37 1.55 8.76
CA ASN A 198 16.53 2.32 9.23
C ASN A 198 16.06 3.54 10.06
N TYR A 199 16.92 4.54 10.24
CA TYR A 199 16.77 5.61 11.22
C TYR A 199 17.24 6.99 10.74
N HIS A 200 17.46 7.19 9.43
CA HIS A 200 18.00 8.45 8.90
C HIS A 200 17.02 9.63 9.07
N GLY A 201 17.53 10.83 9.35
CA GLY A 201 16.66 11.96 9.65
C GLY A 201 15.74 12.32 8.47
N THR A 202 14.46 12.63 8.72
CA THR A 202 13.49 12.87 7.63
C THR A 202 13.95 13.95 6.63
N ASN A 203 14.64 15.00 7.08
CA ASN A 203 15.21 16.05 6.20
C ASN A 203 16.36 15.54 5.31
N GLU A 204 17.17 14.60 5.81
CA GLU A 204 18.22 13.92 5.05
C GLU A 204 17.59 13.07 3.95
N MET A 205 16.55 12.30 4.31
CA MET A 205 15.80 11.46 3.37
C MET A 205 15.02 12.28 2.33
N VAL A 206 14.43 13.42 2.70
CA VAL A 206 13.85 14.38 1.73
C VAL A 206 14.90 14.86 0.72
N SER A 207 16.13 15.14 1.17
CA SER A 207 17.23 15.57 0.30
C SER A 207 17.68 14.43 -0.64
N LEU A 208 17.73 13.20 -0.13
CA LEU A 208 18.02 11.99 -0.91
C LEU A 208 16.93 11.75 -1.98
N CYS A 209 15.65 11.86 -1.62
CA CYS A 209 14.50 11.79 -2.52
C CYS A 209 14.60 12.82 -3.66
N GLN A 210 14.95 14.08 -3.36
CA GLN A 210 15.15 15.15 -4.36
C GLN A 210 16.26 14.81 -5.36
N SER A 211 17.39 14.28 -4.85
CA SER A 211 18.52 13.87 -5.67
C SER A 211 18.16 12.71 -6.61
N TYR A 212 17.51 11.66 -6.09
CA TYR A 212 17.02 10.54 -6.89
C TYR A 212 15.95 10.96 -7.91
N SER A 213 14.99 11.81 -7.52
CA SER A 213 13.96 12.32 -8.43
C SER A 213 14.58 13.03 -9.62
N SER A 214 15.55 13.91 -9.37
CA SER A 214 16.30 14.63 -10.41
C SER A 214 17.06 13.67 -11.34
N ALA A 215 17.82 12.72 -10.77
CA ALA A 215 18.63 11.77 -11.54
C ALA A 215 17.82 10.72 -12.33
N THR A 216 16.55 10.51 -11.95
CA THR A 216 15.65 9.54 -12.59
C THR A 216 14.58 10.19 -13.46
N GLY A 217 14.63 11.51 -13.68
CA GLY A 217 13.65 12.20 -14.53
C GLY A 217 12.25 12.32 -13.92
N GLY A 218 12.17 12.49 -12.60
CA GLY A 218 10.93 12.79 -11.88
C GLY A 218 10.25 11.61 -11.18
N LEU A 219 10.97 10.56 -10.77
CA LEU A 219 10.39 9.60 -9.82
C LEU A 219 10.07 10.30 -8.49
N HIS A 220 8.96 9.91 -7.88
CA HIS A 220 8.57 10.36 -6.55
C HIS A 220 9.24 9.50 -5.47
N CYS A 221 8.91 9.73 -4.20
CA CYS A 221 9.53 9.07 -3.06
C CYS A 221 8.53 8.75 -1.95
N VAL A 222 8.79 7.69 -1.20
CA VAL A 222 8.21 7.46 0.15
C VAL A 222 9.33 7.24 1.15
N ILE A 223 9.12 7.71 2.38
CA ILE A 223 10.11 7.62 3.46
C ILE A 223 9.52 6.77 4.57
N ASP A 224 10.25 5.74 5.02
CA ASP A 224 9.92 5.06 6.28
C ASP A 224 10.20 6.02 7.46
N THR A 225 9.18 6.35 8.22
CA THR A 225 9.26 7.18 9.42
C THR A 225 8.95 6.39 10.69
N SER A 226 8.98 5.06 10.62
CA SER A 226 8.68 4.18 11.76
C SER A 226 9.57 4.44 12.99
N ARG A 227 10.85 4.80 12.79
CA ARG A 227 11.85 4.87 13.89
C ARG A 227 12.85 6.04 13.82
N ASN A 228 12.67 7.00 12.90
CA ASN A 228 13.69 8.03 12.61
C ASN A 228 13.53 9.38 13.35
N SER A 229 12.75 9.46 14.43
CA SER A 229 12.53 10.73 15.19
C SER A 229 13.80 11.35 15.78
N ASN A 230 14.86 10.54 15.97
CA ASN A 230 16.04 10.91 16.73
C ASN A 230 17.37 10.54 16.04
N GLY A 231 17.32 10.02 14.81
CA GLY A 231 18.50 9.54 14.10
C GLY A 231 19.06 8.20 14.63
N SER A 232 20.12 7.75 13.96
CA SER A 232 21.11 6.81 14.51
C SER A 232 22.50 7.42 14.26
N PRO A 233 23.12 8.10 15.25
CA PRO A 233 24.28 8.98 15.02
C PRO A 233 25.58 8.20 14.76
N GLN A 234 25.60 6.88 15.01
CA GLN A 234 26.69 5.98 14.64
C GLN A 234 26.39 5.20 13.35
N ASN A 235 25.32 5.54 12.62
CA ASN A 235 24.80 4.80 11.47
C ASN A 235 24.54 3.30 11.80
N GLU A 236 24.11 3.05 13.04
CA GLU A 236 23.70 1.73 13.50
C GLU A 236 22.31 1.40 12.98
N TRP A 237 22.16 0.26 12.32
CA TRP A 237 20.88 -0.21 11.78
C TRP A 237 20.24 -1.28 12.66
N CYS A 238 21.01 -1.96 13.51
CA CYS A 238 20.53 -3.11 14.27
C CYS A 238 20.06 -2.70 15.67
N ASN A 239 18.74 -2.53 15.86
CA ASN A 239 18.11 -2.11 17.12
C ASN A 239 18.77 -0.85 17.74
N ALA A 240 18.83 0.26 17.00
CA ALA A 240 19.51 1.48 17.45
C ALA A 240 18.87 2.06 18.72
N LYS A 241 19.67 2.20 19.79
CA LYS A 241 19.28 2.71 21.10
C LYS A 241 18.93 4.19 21.10
N SER A 242 19.62 4.97 20.26
CA SER A 242 19.39 6.41 20.13
C SER A 242 18.07 6.77 19.46
N ALA A 243 17.52 5.86 18.64
CA ALA A 243 16.35 6.07 17.81
C ALA A 243 15.05 6.30 18.60
N GLY A 244 14.00 6.74 17.89
CA GLY A 244 12.68 6.98 18.45
C GLY A 244 11.59 6.96 17.39
N ILE A 245 10.38 6.48 17.71
CA ILE A 245 9.26 6.36 16.75
C ILE A 245 9.04 7.69 16.03
N GLY A 246 9.12 7.73 14.70
CA GLY A 246 9.04 8.96 13.91
C GLY A 246 7.62 9.47 13.70
N ALA A 247 7.47 10.41 12.76
CA ALA A 247 6.19 11.02 12.44
C ALA A 247 5.19 9.95 11.93
N PRO A 248 3.89 10.03 12.28
CA PRO A 248 2.88 9.09 11.80
C PRO A 248 2.74 9.09 10.26
N PRO A 249 2.24 7.99 9.67
CA PRO A 249 2.02 7.89 8.24
C PRO A 249 1.06 8.96 7.72
N THR A 250 1.40 9.61 6.61
CA THR A 250 0.60 10.69 6.01
C THR A 250 0.99 10.96 4.55
N ASP A 251 0.03 11.43 3.75
CA ASP A 251 0.24 12.04 2.43
C ASP A 251 0.55 13.56 2.52
N GLN A 252 0.43 14.15 3.72
CA GLN A 252 0.64 15.58 3.97
C GLN A 252 2.09 15.89 4.35
N THR A 253 3.03 15.42 3.53
CA THR A 253 4.49 15.52 3.78
C THR A 253 5.04 16.95 3.73
N GLY A 254 4.31 17.87 3.08
CA GLY A 254 4.77 19.24 2.80
C GLY A 254 5.76 19.35 1.65
N ASN A 255 6.14 18.24 1.00
CA ASN A 255 7.10 18.19 -0.10
C ASN A 255 6.43 17.69 -1.39
N SER A 256 6.78 18.23 -2.56
CA SER A 256 6.14 17.85 -3.84
C SER A 256 6.69 16.57 -4.49
N ILE A 257 7.78 16.01 -3.95
CA ILE A 257 8.44 14.79 -4.43
C ILE A 257 8.19 13.61 -3.49
N VAL A 258 7.98 13.88 -2.19
CA VAL A 258 7.68 12.83 -1.21
C VAL A 258 6.17 12.67 -1.10
N ASP A 259 5.65 11.58 -1.67
CA ASP A 259 4.21 11.30 -1.69
C ASP A 259 3.68 10.93 -0.31
N TYR A 260 4.44 10.12 0.44
CA TYR A 260 4.03 9.63 1.75
C TYR A 260 5.20 9.54 2.73
N TYR A 261 4.93 9.87 3.98
CA TYR A 261 5.59 9.23 5.12
C TYR A 261 4.82 7.95 5.44
N LEU A 262 5.53 6.84 5.63
CA LEU A 262 4.95 5.52 5.90
C LEU A 262 5.65 4.90 7.11
N TRP A 263 5.00 3.99 7.82
CA TRP A 263 5.70 3.09 8.74
C TRP A 263 5.84 1.75 8.06
N LEU A 264 7.01 1.45 7.50
CA LEU A 264 7.24 0.21 6.77
C LEU A 264 7.76 -0.87 7.71
N LYS A 265 8.81 -0.60 8.48
CA LYS A 265 9.15 -1.40 9.65
C LYS A 265 8.10 -1.23 10.75
N VAL A 266 7.74 -2.33 11.40
CA VAL A 266 6.86 -2.32 12.57
C VAL A 266 7.58 -1.70 13.78
N PRO A 267 7.10 -0.58 14.36
CA PRO A 267 7.70 0.01 15.55
C PRO A 267 7.65 -0.97 16.75
N GLY A 268 8.82 -1.38 17.24
CA GLY A 268 8.94 -2.33 18.35
C GLY A 268 9.25 -3.78 17.96
N GLU A 269 9.32 -4.12 16.67
CA GLU A 269 9.92 -5.39 16.25
C GLU A 269 11.44 -5.29 16.17
N SER A 270 12.13 -6.34 16.62
CA SER A 270 13.60 -6.45 16.52
C SER A 270 14.07 -6.52 15.07
N ASP A 271 15.25 -5.98 14.80
CA ASP A 271 16.00 -6.17 13.55
C ASP A 271 16.80 -7.47 13.56
N GLY A 272 17.02 -8.06 14.75
CA GLY A 272 17.78 -9.27 14.94
C GLY A 272 18.42 -9.33 16.32
N GLN A 273 19.25 -10.35 16.53
CA GLN A 273 19.94 -10.51 17.81
C GLN A 273 21.01 -9.42 18.03
N CYS A 274 21.53 -8.82 16.96
CA CYS A 274 22.57 -7.79 16.99
C CYS A 274 23.78 -8.18 17.84
N THR A 275 24.26 -9.41 17.64
CA THR A 275 25.41 -10.01 18.35
C THR A 275 26.65 -10.16 17.47
N ASP A 276 26.59 -9.71 16.22
CA ASP A 276 27.72 -9.69 15.30
C ASP A 276 28.80 -8.68 15.71
N SER A 277 30.03 -8.90 15.25
CA SER A 277 31.20 -8.10 15.62
C SER A 277 31.25 -6.71 14.97
N GLY A 278 30.31 -6.37 14.09
CA GLY A 278 30.21 -5.09 13.40
C GLY A 278 29.28 -4.08 14.08
N ARG A 279 28.75 -4.40 15.26
CA ARG A 279 27.84 -3.52 16.01
C ARG A 279 28.57 -2.40 16.74
N THR A 280 27.99 -1.20 16.65
CA THR A 280 28.44 0.02 17.30
C THR A 280 28.03 0.03 18.78
N SER A 281 28.46 1.06 19.51
CA SER A 281 28.01 1.27 20.89
C SER A 281 26.54 1.69 21.00
N ASP A 282 25.85 1.97 19.88
CA ASP A 282 24.43 2.31 19.87
C ASP A 282 23.51 1.09 19.68
N ALA A 283 24.03 -0.08 19.30
CA ALA A 283 23.21 -1.27 19.13
C ALA A 283 22.61 -1.78 20.46
N MET A 284 21.42 -2.37 20.39
CA MET A 284 20.79 -3.13 21.47
C MET A 284 20.64 -4.61 21.07
N LYS A 285 21.05 -5.52 21.96
CA LYS A 285 20.85 -6.96 21.74
C LYS A 285 19.37 -7.31 21.89
N GLY A 286 18.78 -7.83 20.82
CA GLY A 286 17.34 -8.11 20.74
C GLY A 286 16.99 -9.60 20.62
N PRO A 287 15.69 -9.90 20.52
CA PRO A 287 15.18 -11.20 20.08
C PRO A 287 15.42 -11.41 18.57
N ALA A 288 14.91 -12.52 18.01
CA ALA A 288 15.04 -12.76 16.57
C ALA A 288 14.32 -11.67 15.73
N ALA A 289 14.76 -11.46 14.49
CA ALA A 289 14.18 -10.46 13.60
C ALA A 289 12.66 -10.67 13.42
N GLY A 290 11.89 -9.58 13.50
CA GLY A 290 10.42 -9.62 13.43
C GLY A 290 9.70 -10.08 14.71
N GLN A 291 10.43 -10.48 15.77
CA GLN A 291 9.82 -10.67 17.09
C GLN A 291 9.64 -9.32 17.79
N PHE A 292 8.54 -9.19 18.55
CA PHE A 292 8.34 -8.02 19.41
C PHE A 292 9.46 -7.91 20.45
N TYR A 293 10.02 -6.72 20.61
CA TYR A 293 11.16 -6.44 21.46
C TYR A 293 10.77 -5.42 22.55
N PRO A 294 10.43 -5.86 23.78
CA PRO A 294 9.94 -4.98 24.85
C PRO A 294 10.84 -3.78 25.15
N GLU A 295 12.15 -4.01 25.31
CA GLU A 295 13.12 -2.98 25.69
C GLU A 295 13.37 -2.01 24.54
N GLY A 296 13.46 -2.52 23.30
CA GLY A 296 13.57 -1.70 22.09
C GLY A 296 12.31 -0.87 21.84
N PHE A 297 11.13 -1.45 22.02
CA PHE A 297 9.85 -0.76 21.90
C PHE A 297 9.74 0.41 22.90
N GLN A 298 10.04 0.15 24.18
CA GLN A 298 10.03 1.21 25.19
C GLN A 298 11.06 2.31 24.85
N SER A 299 12.29 1.90 24.50
CA SER A 299 13.36 2.81 24.09
C SER A 299 12.96 3.72 22.91
N LEU A 300 12.23 3.17 21.93
CA LEU A 300 11.72 3.89 20.77
C LEU A 300 10.54 4.82 21.10
N TRP A 301 9.60 4.38 21.95
CA TRP A 301 8.45 5.18 22.36
C TRP A 301 8.89 6.38 23.20
N ASP A 302 9.71 6.16 24.23
CA ASP A 302 10.12 7.17 25.20
C ASP A 302 10.96 8.31 24.55
N LYS A 303 11.60 8.05 23.40
CA LYS A 303 12.32 9.06 22.59
C LYS A 303 11.56 9.51 21.33
N GLY A 304 10.35 9.00 21.13
CA GLY A 304 9.59 9.12 19.89
C GLY A 304 8.72 10.39 19.79
N PHE A 305 8.14 10.55 18.61
CA PHE A 305 7.23 11.61 18.20
C PHE A 305 6.06 11.80 19.18
N PHE A 306 5.47 10.71 19.67
CA PHE A 306 4.31 10.76 20.56
C PHE A 306 4.65 11.39 21.90
N VAL A 307 5.76 11.00 22.53
CA VAL A 307 6.22 11.58 23.81
C VAL A 307 6.69 13.02 23.61
N LYS A 308 7.41 13.31 22.51
CA LYS A 308 7.73 14.69 22.08
C LYS A 308 6.47 15.55 21.83
N SER A 309 5.32 14.92 21.54
CA SER A 309 4.01 15.56 21.34
C SER A 309 3.10 15.50 22.58
N GLY A 310 3.64 15.16 23.75
CA GLY A 310 2.93 15.22 25.03
C GLY A 310 2.22 13.94 25.48
N GLN A 311 2.36 12.81 24.77
CA GLN A 311 1.97 11.50 25.31
C GLN A 311 2.89 11.08 26.47
N PRO A 312 2.42 10.31 27.46
CA PRO A 312 3.28 9.84 28.53
C PRO A 312 4.32 8.81 28.03
N ALA A 313 5.53 8.90 28.58
CA ALA A 313 6.52 7.82 28.49
C ALA A 313 5.98 6.55 29.17
N ILE A 314 6.47 5.38 28.77
CA ILE A 314 6.03 4.10 29.32
C ILE A 314 6.48 4.00 30.79
N GLY A 315 5.54 3.67 31.67
CA GLY A 315 5.78 3.63 33.11
C GLY A 315 5.82 5.00 33.80
N ALA A 316 5.61 6.10 33.08
CA ALA A 316 5.39 7.40 33.71
C ALA A 316 4.11 7.37 34.57
N PRO A 317 4.07 8.08 35.72
CA PRO A 317 2.84 8.20 36.50
C PRO A 317 1.73 8.78 35.63
N GLN A 318 0.57 8.11 35.56
CA GLN A 318 -0.58 8.69 34.88
C GLN A 318 -0.95 10.02 35.56
N PRO A 319 -1.24 11.09 34.79
CA PRO A 319 -1.75 12.33 35.37
C PRO A 319 -2.96 12.01 36.23
N GLN A 320 -2.86 12.29 37.53
CA GLN A 320 -3.99 12.10 38.44
C GLN A 320 -5.16 12.94 37.90
N PRO A 321 -6.39 12.41 37.81
CA PRO A 321 -7.53 13.17 37.36
C PRO A 321 -7.62 14.48 38.14
N SER A 322 -7.68 15.61 37.42
CA SER A 322 -7.86 16.92 38.04
C SER A 322 -9.02 16.84 39.02
N PRO A 323 -8.88 17.27 40.28
CA PRO A 323 -9.92 17.13 41.28
C PRO A 323 -11.21 17.77 40.74
N GLN A 324 -12.25 16.95 40.60
CA GLN A 324 -13.54 17.38 40.07
C GLN A 324 -13.99 18.61 40.86
N PRO A 325 -14.39 19.72 40.21
CA PRO A 325 -14.84 20.90 40.93
C PRO A 325 -15.96 20.50 41.89
N SER A 326 -15.80 20.87 43.17
CA SER A 326 -16.79 20.54 44.20
C SER A 326 -18.18 20.96 43.73
N PRO A 327 -19.21 20.13 43.94
CA PRO A 327 -20.56 20.46 43.54
C PRO A 327 -20.95 21.79 44.18
N SER A 328 -21.34 22.77 43.34
CA SER A 328 -21.86 24.04 43.81
C SER A 328 -23.05 23.79 44.75
N PRO A 329 -23.16 24.46 45.90
CA PRO A 329 -24.19 24.17 46.89
C PRO A 329 -25.59 24.24 46.25
N SER A 330 -26.37 23.18 46.46
CA SER A 330 -27.71 23.04 45.89
C SER A 330 -28.60 24.21 46.34
N PRO A 331 -29.33 24.89 45.43
CA PRO A 331 -30.23 25.97 45.82
C PRO A 331 -31.32 25.43 46.75
N SER A 332 -31.64 26.20 47.80
CA SER A 332 -32.67 25.85 48.79
C SER A 332 -34.04 25.60 48.12
N PRO A 333 -34.83 24.63 48.62
CA PRO A 333 -36.10 24.27 48.00
C PRO A 333 -37.08 25.45 48.01
N GLN A 334 -37.61 25.77 46.83
CA GLN A 334 -38.63 26.80 46.64
C GLN A 334 -39.97 26.33 47.24
N PRO A 335 -40.77 27.20 47.89
CA PRO A 335 -42.05 26.81 48.49
C PRO A 335 -43.05 26.25 47.47
N SER A 336 -43.79 25.21 47.87
CA SER A 336 -44.81 24.55 47.05
C SER A 336 -46.00 25.47 46.77
N PRO A 337 -46.57 25.46 45.54
CA PRO A 337 -47.73 26.28 45.20
C PRO A 337 -49.03 25.78 45.87
N GLN A 338 -49.86 26.72 46.30
CA GLN A 338 -51.16 26.48 46.94
C GLN A 338 -52.22 26.01 45.90
N PRO A 339 -53.13 25.08 46.24
CA PRO A 339 -54.11 24.56 45.28
C PRO A 339 -55.16 25.59 44.84
N SER A 340 -55.52 25.56 43.56
CA SER A 340 -56.59 26.39 42.97
C SER A 340 -57.99 25.81 43.20
N PRO A 341 -59.04 26.65 43.35
CA PRO A 341 -60.43 26.18 43.50
C PRO A 341 -61.02 25.54 42.23
N ALA A 342 -62.07 24.73 42.43
CA ALA A 342 -62.77 24.00 41.38
C ALA A 342 -63.67 24.87 40.48
N SER A 343 -64.08 24.30 39.35
CA SER A 343 -64.68 24.96 38.18
C SER A 343 -66.18 25.29 38.26
N SER A 344 -66.60 26.20 37.38
CA SER A 344 -68.00 26.58 37.10
C SER A 344 -68.28 26.39 35.58
N PRO A 345 -69.53 26.13 35.13
CA PRO A 345 -69.79 25.42 33.87
C PRO A 345 -69.78 26.29 32.60
N ALA A 346 -69.68 25.60 31.45
CA ALA A 346 -69.47 26.20 30.12
C ALA A 346 -70.76 26.74 29.45
N PRO A 347 -70.66 27.83 28.67
CA PRO A 347 -71.68 28.24 27.70
C PRO A 347 -71.49 27.60 26.31
N SER A 348 -72.59 27.52 25.55
CA SER A 348 -72.71 26.88 24.22
C SER A 348 -72.01 27.63 23.07
N PRO A 349 -71.80 26.99 21.90
CA PRO A 349 -71.06 27.57 20.78
C PRO A 349 -71.86 28.60 19.97
N SER A 350 -71.14 29.52 19.31
CA SER A 350 -71.67 30.56 18.42
C SER A 350 -71.03 30.42 17.00
N PRO A 351 -71.69 30.85 15.91
CA PRO A 351 -71.46 30.26 14.58
C PRO A 351 -70.30 30.87 13.76
N SER A 352 -69.89 30.12 12.73
CA SER A 352 -68.80 30.44 11.81
C SER A 352 -69.11 31.62 10.87
N PRO A 353 -68.20 32.61 10.70
CA PRO A 353 -68.33 33.65 9.67
C PRO A 353 -68.11 33.13 8.24
N ALA A 354 -68.76 33.80 7.27
CA ALA A 354 -68.76 33.49 5.84
C ALA A 354 -67.53 34.06 5.09
N PRO A 355 -67.19 33.56 3.88
CA PRO A 355 -66.01 33.98 3.13
C PRO A 355 -66.14 35.35 2.45
N SER A 356 -65.00 36.05 2.32
CA SER A 356 -64.86 37.37 1.68
C SER A 356 -64.57 37.25 0.16
N PRO A 357 -65.01 38.18 -0.72
CA PRO A 357 -65.05 37.96 -2.17
C PRO A 357 -63.73 38.20 -2.92
N SER A 358 -63.65 37.60 -4.11
CA SER A 358 -62.52 37.69 -5.04
C SER A 358 -62.55 38.97 -5.90
N PRO A 359 -61.40 39.63 -6.17
CA PRO A 359 -61.27 40.55 -7.30
C PRO A 359 -61.25 39.79 -8.62
N SER A 360 -61.69 40.43 -9.71
CA SER A 360 -61.67 39.88 -11.07
C SER A 360 -61.11 40.91 -12.06
N SER A 361 -60.15 40.49 -12.88
CA SER A 361 -59.63 41.22 -14.04
C SER A 361 -58.94 40.20 -14.96
N GLN A 362 -59.64 39.64 -15.95
CA GLN A 362 -59.62 40.15 -17.33
C GLN A 362 -58.20 40.44 -17.85
N TYR A 363 -57.66 39.56 -18.71
CA TYR A 363 -57.05 39.83 -20.04
C TYR A 363 -56.88 38.45 -20.75
N PRO A 364 -56.78 38.37 -22.09
CA PRO A 364 -57.26 37.21 -22.85
C PRO A 364 -56.20 36.18 -23.28
N THR A 365 -56.72 35.03 -23.70
CA THR A 365 -56.05 33.81 -24.18
C THR A 365 -55.32 33.96 -25.52
N PRO A 366 -54.07 33.46 -25.66
CA PRO A 366 -53.51 33.03 -26.94
C PRO A 366 -53.81 31.55 -27.23
N ALA A 367 -54.19 31.27 -28.48
CA ALA A 367 -54.55 29.93 -29.00
C ALA A 367 -53.31 29.01 -29.22
N PRO A 368 -53.49 27.67 -29.35
CA PRO A 368 -52.36 26.74 -29.46
C PRO A 368 -51.64 26.83 -30.81
N SER A 369 -50.30 26.73 -30.77
CA SER A 369 -49.46 26.61 -31.97
C SER A 369 -49.43 25.16 -32.48
N PRO A 370 -49.57 24.89 -33.79
CA PRO A 370 -49.68 23.54 -34.32
C PRO A 370 -48.33 22.81 -34.47
N SER A 371 -48.42 21.48 -34.46
CA SER A 371 -47.33 20.54 -34.76
C SER A 371 -46.86 20.63 -36.22
N PRO A 372 -45.55 20.55 -36.52
CA PRO A 372 -45.06 20.32 -37.88
C PRO A 372 -45.20 18.83 -38.27
N SER A 373 -46.02 18.58 -39.29
CA SER A 373 -46.12 17.29 -40.00
C SER A 373 -44.94 17.10 -40.99
N PRO A 374 -44.70 15.88 -41.53
CA PRO A 374 -43.49 15.57 -42.29
C PRO A 374 -43.56 16.03 -43.76
N ALA A 375 -42.39 16.16 -44.39
CA ALA A 375 -42.22 16.43 -45.82
C ALA A 375 -41.54 15.23 -46.55
N PRO A 376 -41.72 15.05 -47.87
CA PRO A 376 -41.74 13.72 -48.47
C PRO A 376 -40.51 13.33 -49.32
N TRP A 377 -40.50 12.07 -49.74
CA TRP A 377 -39.52 11.41 -50.62
C TRP A 377 -39.71 11.72 -52.12
N THR A 378 -38.60 11.81 -52.86
CA THR A 378 -38.39 11.36 -54.26
C THR A 378 -36.88 11.24 -54.48
N GLU A 379 -36.32 10.03 -54.64
CA GLU A 379 -36.08 9.32 -55.93
C GLU A 379 -34.92 9.91 -56.76
N GLY A 380 -33.81 9.16 -56.88
CA GLY A 380 -32.62 9.49 -57.69
C GLY A 380 -31.49 8.46 -57.41
N PRO A 381 -30.78 7.92 -58.43
CA PRO A 381 -30.43 6.50 -58.39
C PRO A 381 -29.06 6.11 -57.82
N SER A 382 -28.99 4.85 -57.39
CA SER A 382 -27.76 4.08 -57.16
C SER A 382 -26.92 3.94 -58.44
N PRO A 383 -25.61 3.70 -58.30
CA PRO A 383 -25.12 2.42 -58.80
C PRO A 383 -24.30 1.62 -57.78
N SER A 384 -24.37 0.31 -57.95
CA SER A 384 -23.56 -0.74 -57.35
C SER A 384 -23.44 -1.87 -58.40
N PRO A 385 -22.53 -2.85 -58.27
CA PRO A 385 -21.11 -2.76 -57.97
C PRO A 385 -20.27 -3.17 -59.20
N SER A 386 -18.95 -2.91 -59.20
CA SER A 386 -18.02 -3.51 -60.17
C SER A 386 -17.01 -4.40 -59.46
N SER A 387 -16.95 -5.65 -59.91
CA SER A 387 -16.04 -6.71 -59.47
C SER A 387 -14.86 -6.87 -60.45
N THR A 388 -13.94 -7.81 -60.15
CA THR A 388 -12.86 -8.33 -61.03
C THR A 388 -11.69 -7.37 -61.33
N ASN A 389 -10.41 -7.77 -61.34
CA ASN A 389 -9.78 -9.10 -61.20
C ASN A 389 -8.42 -9.01 -60.46
N ALA A 390 -7.94 -10.15 -59.95
CA ALA A 390 -6.53 -10.34 -59.59
C ALA A 390 -5.63 -10.42 -60.85
N PRO A 391 -4.29 -10.36 -60.70
CA PRO A 391 -3.58 -11.65 -60.71
C PRO A 391 -2.36 -11.76 -59.78
N SER A 392 -1.90 -13.00 -59.65
CA SER A 392 -0.67 -13.51 -59.02
C SER A 392 -0.31 -14.81 -59.78
N PRO A 393 0.90 -15.43 -59.73
CA PRO A 393 2.24 -14.96 -59.33
C PRO A 393 3.39 -15.27 -60.35
N GLY A 394 4.56 -14.62 -60.17
CA GLY A 394 5.90 -15.09 -60.60
C GLY A 394 6.24 -15.11 -62.11
N PRO A 395 7.39 -15.66 -62.54
CA PRO A 395 8.65 -15.95 -61.81
C PRO A 395 9.85 -15.17 -62.42
N TRP A 396 10.94 -15.87 -62.78
CA TRP A 396 12.24 -15.40 -63.33
C TRP A 396 13.25 -14.82 -62.33
N THR A 397 14.54 -15.16 -62.32
CA THR A 397 15.34 -16.42 -62.36
C THR A 397 16.80 -16.01 -62.56
N ASP A 398 17.69 -16.82 -62.00
CA ASP A 398 19.08 -17.04 -62.42
C ASP A 398 20.18 -16.00 -62.14
N ALA A 399 21.30 -16.59 -61.71
CA ALA A 399 22.57 -15.97 -61.36
C ALA A 399 23.49 -15.79 -62.59
N PRO A 400 24.78 -15.49 -62.37
CA PRO A 400 25.71 -16.63 -62.31
C PRO A 400 26.76 -16.55 -61.18
N MET A 401 27.45 -17.69 -61.01
CA MET A 401 28.64 -17.90 -60.16
C MET A 401 29.78 -16.93 -60.57
N THR A 402 30.80 -16.61 -59.75
CA THR A 402 31.90 -17.50 -59.31
C THR A 402 32.88 -16.75 -58.38
N THR A 403 33.55 -17.47 -57.46
CA THR A 403 34.95 -17.24 -56.95
C THR A 403 35.33 -15.89 -56.30
N SER A 404 36.28 -15.76 -55.37
CA SER A 404 37.06 -16.67 -54.50
C SER A 404 37.94 -15.81 -53.54
N VAL A 405 38.73 -16.45 -52.67
CA VAL A 405 39.90 -15.89 -51.94
C VAL A 405 39.61 -14.94 -50.77
N ALA A 406 39.96 -15.43 -49.56
CA ALA A 406 40.35 -14.61 -48.42
C ALA A 406 41.87 -14.37 -48.43
N PRO A 407 42.37 -13.40 -47.63
CA PRO A 407 43.67 -13.60 -47.00
C PRO A 407 43.65 -13.42 -45.48
N SER A 408 44.37 -14.31 -44.81
CA SER A 408 44.87 -14.16 -43.43
C SER A 408 46.08 -13.20 -43.42
N PRO A 409 46.59 -12.79 -42.25
CA PRO A 409 47.69 -13.59 -41.67
C PRO A 409 47.63 -13.77 -40.14
N GLY A 410 48.22 -14.87 -39.65
CA GLY A 410 48.61 -15.08 -38.24
C GLY A 410 50.01 -14.49 -37.96
N PRO A 411 50.97 -15.20 -37.28
CA PRO A 411 50.93 -16.62 -36.87
C PRO A 411 51.71 -17.04 -35.57
N TRP A 412 51.66 -18.35 -35.23
CA TRP A 412 52.60 -19.13 -34.35
C TRP A 412 52.61 -18.83 -32.82
N THR A 413 52.90 -19.71 -31.84
CA THR A 413 53.24 -21.16 -31.69
C THR A 413 53.10 -21.56 -30.17
N ASP A 414 53.07 -22.81 -29.67
CA ASP A 414 52.81 -24.17 -30.21
C ASP A 414 52.48 -25.21 -29.08
N ALA A 415 51.89 -26.36 -29.47
CA ALA A 415 52.08 -27.73 -28.91
C ALA A 415 51.74 -28.06 -27.41
N PRO A 416 51.78 -29.35 -26.94
CA PRO A 416 50.55 -30.03 -26.49
C PRO A 416 50.69 -30.80 -25.15
N VAL A 417 49.66 -31.58 -24.75
CA VAL A 417 49.75 -33.00 -24.28
C VAL A 417 48.35 -33.56 -23.91
N GLN A 418 48.25 -34.89 -23.84
CA GLN A 418 47.04 -35.72 -23.86
C GLN A 418 46.16 -35.71 -22.59
N ALA A 419 44.93 -36.20 -22.77
CA ALA A 419 44.04 -36.61 -21.69
C ALA A 419 44.34 -38.05 -21.20
N GLU A 420 44.16 -38.28 -19.90
CA GLU A 420 43.68 -39.56 -19.37
C GLU A 420 42.61 -39.31 -18.28
N ALA A 421 41.74 -40.28 -18.08
CA ALA A 421 40.62 -40.20 -17.14
C ALA A 421 41.01 -40.76 -15.75
N SER A 422 40.27 -40.38 -14.70
CA SER A 422 39.72 -41.36 -13.74
C SER A 422 38.79 -40.80 -12.66
N SER A 423 37.89 -41.69 -12.23
CA SER A 423 37.27 -41.79 -10.89
C SER A 423 36.52 -40.60 -10.31
N VAL A 424 35.19 -40.69 -10.43
CA VAL A 424 34.22 -40.38 -9.36
C VAL A 424 34.77 -40.78 -7.99
N THR A 425 34.69 -39.87 -7.01
CA THR A 425 34.79 -40.22 -5.58
C THR A 425 33.61 -39.63 -4.82
N THR A 426 33.11 -40.40 -3.86
CA THR A 426 31.89 -40.20 -3.09
C THR A 426 31.92 -38.98 -2.16
N ALA A 427 30.71 -38.54 -1.79
CA ALA A 427 30.47 -37.45 -0.84
C ALA A 427 31.11 -37.71 0.55
N PRO A 428 31.49 -36.65 1.30
CA PRO A 428 32.00 -36.80 2.66
C PRO A 428 30.92 -37.31 3.61
N SER A 429 31.24 -38.40 4.30
CA SER A 429 30.43 -39.00 5.35
C SER A 429 30.27 -38.09 6.57
N VAL A 430 29.05 -38.00 7.10
CA VAL A 430 28.75 -37.29 8.34
C VAL A 430 29.38 -38.03 9.54
N THR A 431 30.37 -37.41 10.19
CA THR A 431 30.92 -37.92 11.46
C THR A 431 29.94 -37.60 12.60
N PRO A 432 29.46 -38.59 13.38
CA PRO A 432 28.60 -38.31 14.53
C PRO A 432 29.38 -37.60 15.63
N CYS A 433 28.75 -36.61 16.28
CA CYS A 433 29.33 -35.95 17.45
C CYS A 433 29.49 -36.93 18.62
N THR A 434 30.70 -37.07 19.14
CA THR A 434 30.94 -37.75 20.41
C THR A 434 30.39 -36.91 21.57
N MET A 435 29.36 -37.40 22.24
CA MET A 435 28.84 -36.80 23.47
C MET A 435 29.81 -37.02 24.64
N THR A 436 30.38 -35.95 25.18
CA THR A 436 31.03 -35.98 26.51
C THR A 436 29.96 -35.74 27.57
N PRO A 437 29.75 -36.65 28.55
CA PRO A 437 28.69 -36.49 29.55
C PRO A 437 29.09 -35.48 30.63
N CYS A 438 28.13 -34.64 31.04
CA CYS A 438 28.20 -33.93 32.32
C CYS A 438 27.92 -34.90 33.48
N PRO A 439 28.58 -34.75 34.64
CA PRO A 439 28.26 -35.54 35.82
C PRO A 439 26.98 -35.02 36.49
N SER A 440 26.05 -35.93 36.79
CA SER A 440 24.93 -35.70 37.71
C SER A 440 24.82 -36.90 38.65
N ALA A 441 24.49 -36.64 39.91
CA ALA A 441 24.70 -37.58 41.01
C ALA A 441 23.38 -38.13 41.58
N ASP A 442 22.81 -39.14 40.93
CA ASP A 442 21.90 -40.11 41.54
C ASP A 442 21.83 -41.42 40.72
N GLY A 443 22.39 -42.50 41.27
CA GLY A 443 22.42 -43.80 40.61
C GLY A 443 21.07 -44.51 40.67
N SER A 444 20.23 -44.35 39.63
CA SER A 444 19.07 -45.21 39.40
C SER A 444 18.89 -45.55 37.92
N SER A 445 18.42 -46.77 37.62
CA SER A 445 18.40 -47.32 36.26
C SER A 445 17.03 -47.91 35.91
N THR A 446 16.42 -47.42 34.83
CA THR A 446 15.18 -48.00 34.24
C THR A 446 15.20 -47.78 32.71
N PRO A 447 14.70 -48.71 31.85
CA PRO A 447 14.91 -48.64 30.39
C PRO A 447 13.84 -47.84 29.64
N CYS A 448 14.22 -47.25 28.50
CA CYS A 448 13.32 -46.52 27.61
C CYS A 448 12.44 -47.44 26.74
N PRO A 449 11.16 -47.11 26.51
CA PRO A 449 10.37 -47.68 25.41
C PRO A 449 10.63 -46.92 24.09
N GLY A 450 10.81 -47.64 23.00
CA GLY A 450 11.02 -47.04 21.67
C GLY A 450 9.73 -46.58 21.00
N MET A 451 9.85 -45.66 20.03
CA MET A 451 8.77 -45.31 19.11
C MET A 451 9.20 -45.48 17.65
N THR A 452 8.35 -46.14 16.89
CA THR A 452 8.52 -46.50 15.47
C THR A 452 8.02 -45.39 14.54
N THR A 453 8.63 -45.30 13.36
CA THR A 453 8.18 -44.45 12.24
C THR A 453 6.83 -44.91 11.66
N PRO A 454 5.97 -43.99 11.18
CA PRO A 454 4.78 -44.35 10.41
C PRO A 454 5.02 -44.30 8.89
N THR A 455 4.71 -45.41 8.21
CA THR A 455 4.58 -45.50 6.75
C THR A 455 3.12 -45.28 6.35
N PRO A 456 2.80 -44.55 5.25
CA PRO A 456 1.41 -44.28 4.87
C PRO A 456 0.70 -45.54 4.35
N SER A 457 -0.55 -45.76 4.78
CA SER A 457 -1.43 -46.80 4.23
C SER A 457 -2.38 -46.23 3.19
N ILE A 458 -2.38 -46.82 1.99
CA ILE A 458 -3.39 -46.59 0.96
C ILE A 458 -4.66 -47.36 1.33
N ARG A 459 -5.83 -46.73 1.23
CA ARG A 459 -7.12 -47.45 1.27
C ARG A 459 -8.03 -46.98 0.13
N SER A 460 -8.30 -47.90 -0.79
CA SER A 460 -9.27 -47.71 -1.88
C SER A 460 -10.70 -47.67 -1.34
N GLY A 461 -11.54 -46.82 -1.94
CA GLY A 461 -12.99 -46.78 -1.71
C GLY A 461 -13.70 -46.18 -2.92
N THR A 462 -14.50 -46.98 -3.62
CA THR A 462 -15.17 -46.60 -4.87
C THR A 462 -16.61 -46.13 -4.65
N THR A 463 -16.93 -45.02 -5.29
CA THR A 463 -18.22 -44.68 -5.95
C THR A 463 -19.55 -44.81 -5.17
N THR A 464 -20.20 -43.66 -4.93
CA THR A 464 -21.65 -43.50 -5.20
C THR A 464 -21.94 -42.07 -5.69
N LEU A 465 -22.73 -41.93 -6.77
CA LEU A 465 -23.22 -40.66 -7.34
C LEU A 465 -24.71 -40.49 -7.08
N ALA A 466 -25.18 -39.26 -6.78
CA ALA A 466 -26.50 -38.67 -7.12
C ALA A 466 -26.83 -37.46 -6.22
N PRO A 467 -27.74 -36.55 -6.63
CA PRO A 467 -28.07 -36.11 -7.99
C PRO A 467 -28.05 -34.57 -8.16
N ALA A 468 -28.15 -34.10 -9.41
CA ALA A 468 -28.31 -32.69 -9.74
C ALA A 468 -29.72 -32.16 -9.41
N VAL A 469 -29.83 -30.88 -9.05
CA VAL A 469 -31.11 -30.19 -8.85
C VAL A 469 -31.62 -29.63 -10.18
N THR A 470 -32.76 -30.12 -10.64
CA THR A 470 -33.44 -29.66 -11.84
C THR A 470 -34.26 -28.40 -11.56
N ALA A 471 -33.95 -27.28 -12.22
CA ALA A 471 -34.79 -26.08 -12.18
C ALA A 471 -36.01 -26.26 -13.09
N ASN A 472 -37.20 -26.29 -12.49
CA ASN A 472 -38.45 -26.49 -13.22
C ASN A 472 -39.05 -25.14 -13.66
N VAL A 473 -39.22 -24.95 -14.98
CA VAL A 473 -39.92 -23.80 -15.53
C VAL A 473 -41.43 -23.96 -15.33
N ARG A 474 -42.10 -22.93 -14.82
CA ARG A 474 -43.57 -22.80 -14.90
C ARG A 474 -43.94 -21.47 -15.54
N SER A 475 -44.79 -21.56 -16.56
CA SER A 475 -45.45 -20.44 -17.22
C SER A 475 -46.61 -19.91 -16.36
N GLY A 476 -46.82 -18.60 -16.47
CA GLY A 476 -47.97 -17.86 -15.94
C GLY A 476 -48.00 -16.50 -16.64
N ALA A 477 -49.12 -16.16 -17.26
CA ALA A 477 -49.23 -15.04 -18.19
C ALA A 477 -49.76 -13.75 -17.55
N ASP A 478 -49.44 -12.63 -18.20
CA ASP A 478 -50.18 -11.38 -18.31
C ASP A 478 -50.88 -10.77 -17.07
N GLU A 479 -50.38 -9.61 -16.64
CA GLU A 479 -51.14 -8.36 -16.80
C GLU A 479 -50.17 -7.20 -17.09
N ALA A 480 -50.60 -6.28 -17.97
CA ALA A 480 -49.79 -5.15 -18.43
C ALA A 480 -50.30 -3.82 -17.83
N SER A 481 -49.39 -3.00 -17.32
CA SER A 481 -49.63 -1.56 -17.13
C SER A 481 -48.38 -0.77 -17.54
N GLY A 482 -48.43 -0.21 -18.75
CA GLY A 482 -47.29 0.51 -19.33
C GLY A 482 -47.13 1.92 -18.78
N SER A 483 -45.90 2.32 -18.45
CA SER A 483 -45.50 3.72 -18.32
C SER A 483 -43.99 3.94 -18.47
N GLY A 484 -43.59 4.54 -19.59
CA GLY A 484 -42.52 5.55 -19.57
C GLY A 484 -41.04 5.15 -19.63
N ILE A 485 -40.61 4.34 -20.62
CA ILE A 485 -39.15 4.15 -20.91
C ILE A 485 -38.42 5.49 -21.18
N PHE A 486 -39.12 6.54 -21.61
CA PHE A 486 -38.55 7.88 -21.82
C PHE A 486 -38.12 8.62 -20.54
N GLY A 487 -38.63 8.27 -19.35
CA GLY A 487 -38.26 8.94 -18.10
C GLY A 487 -36.81 8.64 -17.65
N TYR A 488 -36.33 7.44 -17.91
CA TYR A 488 -35.03 6.97 -17.42
C TYR A 488 -33.84 7.52 -18.23
N ILE A 489 -34.03 7.80 -19.52
CA ILE A 489 -32.95 8.29 -20.39
C ILE A 489 -32.56 9.73 -20.02
N MET A 490 -33.54 10.61 -19.79
CA MET A 490 -33.27 12.01 -19.41
C MET A 490 -32.70 12.13 -17.98
N ALA A 491 -33.16 11.29 -17.04
CA ALA A 491 -32.57 11.21 -15.70
C ALA A 491 -31.09 10.75 -15.73
N GLY A 492 -30.77 9.76 -16.58
CA GLY A 492 -29.41 9.28 -16.79
C GLY A 492 -28.47 10.37 -17.35
N VAL A 493 -28.92 11.13 -18.37
CA VAL A 493 -28.11 12.19 -18.98
C VAL A 493 -27.82 13.33 -17.99
N VAL A 494 -28.80 13.74 -17.17
CA VAL A 494 -28.60 14.78 -16.15
C VAL A 494 -27.66 14.30 -15.04
N ALA A 495 -27.77 13.03 -14.61
CA ALA A 495 -26.86 12.46 -13.61
C ALA A 495 -25.40 12.40 -14.14
N VAL A 496 -25.20 11.96 -15.38
CA VAL A 496 -23.86 11.93 -16.02
C VAL A 496 -23.30 13.34 -16.19
N ALA A 497 -24.11 14.32 -16.63
CA ALA A 497 -23.68 15.71 -16.75
C ALA A 497 -23.27 16.30 -15.39
N GLY A 498 -23.99 15.99 -14.31
CA GLY A 498 -23.64 16.39 -12.95
C GLY A 498 -22.30 15.81 -12.48
N VAL A 499 -22.07 14.51 -12.69
CA VAL A 499 -20.80 13.86 -12.36
C VAL A 499 -19.64 14.44 -13.16
N VAL A 500 -19.81 14.67 -14.46
CA VAL A 500 -18.78 15.30 -15.33
C VAL A 500 -18.47 16.73 -14.85
N ALA A 501 -19.49 17.52 -14.49
CA ALA A 501 -19.28 18.86 -13.94
C ALA A 501 -18.48 18.82 -12.63
N VAL A 502 -18.79 17.92 -11.70
CA VAL A 502 -18.05 17.77 -10.44
C VAL A 502 -16.59 17.35 -10.69
N VAL A 503 -16.33 16.39 -11.59
CA VAL A 503 -14.98 15.96 -11.95
C VAL A 503 -14.18 17.10 -12.59
N LEU A 504 -14.81 17.92 -13.44
CA LEU A 504 -14.17 19.10 -14.03
C LEU A 504 -13.88 20.17 -12.97
N ILE A 505 -14.79 20.43 -12.04
CA ILE A 505 -14.57 21.37 -10.92
C ILE A 505 -13.40 20.89 -10.03
N VAL A 506 -13.35 19.61 -9.67
CA VAL A 506 -12.23 19.04 -8.89
C VAL A 506 -10.90 19.16 -9.64
N ARG A 507 -10.88 18.92 -10.97
CA ARG A 507 -9.68 19.14 -11.79
C ARG A 507 -9.26 20.61 -11.82
N VAL A 508 -10.20 21.55 -11.97
CA VAL A 508 -9.93 22.99 -11.97
C VAL A 508 -9.43 23.48 -10.61
N VAL A 509 -9.99 22.98 -9.50
CA VAL A 509 -9.54 23.29 -8.14
C VAL A 509 -8.14 22.74 -7.89
N ARG A 510 -7.87 21.46 -8.24
CA ARG A 510 -6.51 20.90 -8.15
C ARG A 510 -5.49 21.69 -8.98
N ARG A 511 -5.87 22.09 -10.20
CA ARG A 511 -5.01 22.92 -11.06
C ARG A 511 -4.74 24.29 -10.45
N ARG A 512 -5.76 25.00 -9.95
CA ARG A 512 -5.59 26.27 -9.22
C ARG A 512 -4.73 26.14 -7.96
N ILE A 513 -4.82 25.02 -7.23
CA ILE A 513 -3.95 24.78 -6.07
C ILE A 513 -2.49 24.60 -6.51
N SER A 514 -2.23 23.87 -7.61
CA SER A 514 -0.87 23.80 -8.19
C SER A 514 -0.38 25.14 -8.73
N ASP A 515 -1.22 25.92 -9.40
CA ASP A 515 -0.86 27.22 -9.97
C ASP A 515 -0.57 28.25 -8.85
N ASN A 516 -1.34 28.25 -7.75
CA ASN A 516 -1.04 29.05 -6.57
C ASN A 516 0.26 28.61 -5.87
N LYS A 517 0.54 27.29 -5.78
CA LYS A 517 1.83 26.79 -5.27
C LYS A 517 3.02 27.22 -6.13
N ARG A 518 2.82 27.50 -7.41
CA ARG A 518 3.85 28.06 -8.30
C ARG A 518 4.08 29.56 -8.05
N MET A 519 3.02 30.34 -7.82
CA MET A 519 3.09 31.76 -7.48
C MET A 519 3.87 32.04 -6.18
N ASP A 520 3.70 31.21 -5.15
CA ASP A 520 4.43 31.34 -3.87
C ASP A 520 5.94 31.05 -3.96
N TYR A 521 6.40 30.44 -5.07
CA TYR A 521 7.80 30.12 -5.30
C TYR A 521 8.54 31.25 -6.04
N ASP A 522 7.93 31.80 -7.11
CA ASP A 522 8.51 32.93 -7.86
C ASP A 522 8.46 34.27 -7.08
N GLY A 523 7.68 34.36 -6.00
CA GLY A 523 7.49 35.58 -5.21
C GLY A 523 8.50 35.83 -4.08
N ARG A 524 9.44 34.91 -3.80
CA ARG A 524 10.42 35.09 -2.72
C ARG A 524 11.74 35.67 -3.27
N PRO A 525 12.22 36.83 -2.77
CA PRO A 525 13.58 37.25 -3.07
C PRO A 525 14.55 36.22 -2.50
N SER A 526 15.49 35.76 -3.32
CA SER A 526 16.55 34.83 -2.93
C SER A 526 17.34 35.42 -1.76
N GLN A 527 17.20 34.84 -0.56
CA GLN A 527 18.09 35.20 0.53
C GLN A 527 19.47 34.61 0.25
N GLU A 528 20.43 35.50 0.04
CA GLU A 528 21.84 35.20 -0.14
C GLU A 528 22.37 34.49 1.12
N ILE A 529 22.64 33.18 1.01
CA ILE A 529 23.14 32.37 2.13
C ILE A 529 24.61 32.73 2.35
N VAL A 530 24.86 33.66 3.28
CA VAL A 530 26.22 34.03 3.68
C VAL A 530 26.78 32.97 4.62
N VAL A 531 27.75 32.20 4.13
CA VAL A 531 28.50 31.23 4.95
C VAL A 531 29.70 31.93 5.58
N PHE A 532 29.82 31.83 6.90
CA PHE A 532 30.97 32.30 7.67
C PHE A 532 31.86 31.11 8.05
N THR A 533 33.16 31.30 7.97
CA THR A 533 34.13 30.34 8.53
C THR A 533 34.11 30.38 10.07
N PRO A 534 34.65 29.37 10.77
CA PRO A 534 34.86 29.42 12.22
C PRO A 534 35.74 30.60 12.70
N GLY A 535 36.47 31.27 11.79
CA GLY A 535 37.24 32.49 12.06
C GLY A 535 36.49 33.80 11.82
N GLY A 536 35.25 33.77 11.31
CA GLY A 536 34.41 34.95 11.09
C GLY A 536 34.50 35.58 9.68
N ASP A 537 35.36 35.06 8.80
CA ASP A 537 35.44 35.56 7.41
C ASP A 537 34.27 35.02 6.55
N ARG A 538 33.68 35.91 5.73
CA ARG A 538 32.66 35.59 4.73
C ARG A 538 33.31 34.92 3.51
N ILE A 539 32.75 33.79 3.07
CA ILE A 539 33.03 33.23 1.74
C ILE A 539 31.88 33.67 0.81
N LEU A 540 32.24 34.08 -0.42
CA LEU A 540 31.31 34.37 -1.52
C LEU A 540 31.04 33.10 -2.33
#